data_AF-A0A7S2CTG6-F1
#
_entry.id   AF-A0A7S2CTG6-F1
#
_cell.length_a   1.000
_cell.length_b   1.000
_cell.length_c   1.000
_cell.angle_alpha   90.00
_cell.angle_beta   90.00
_cell.angle_gamma   90.00
#
_symmetry.space_group_name_H-M   'P 1'
#
loop_
_entity.id
_entity.type
_entity.pdbx_description
1 polymer ?
#
loop_
_entity_poly.entity_id
_entity_poly.type
_entity_poly.pdbx_seq_one_letter_code
_entity_poly.pdbx_strand_id
1 'polypeptide(L)'
;RMSACYTHMVNRVQHRRTELQQTVEQLMKDHGDKEDFTQDKAINSIVFSWMMSCYMNIDATGMKEAITGKMPSQELEGELFNPKTGRQQVPQASQRQWQMLQQVLTESAESQAKQQRQSSSSAGRSSSGSTTPPPQQPSYSGGGPLLSNLSGQSQAIYVLAVFGTIFGIAALGVMRLMRSEQEGREKSAKNKKADKAEKKASRKSK
;
A
#
# COMPACT_ATOMS: atom_id res chain seq x y z
N ARG A 1 17.97 -18.34 -12.34
CA ARG A 1 17.20 -17.60 -13.37
C ARG A 1 16.06 -16.80 -12.76
N MET A 2 15.03 -17.41 -12.15
CA MET A 2 13.89 -16.63 -11.64
C MET A 2 14.26 -15.59 -10.58
N SER A 3 15.09 -15.93 -9.59
CA SER A 3 15.58 -14.95 -8.60
C SER A 3 16.35 -13.77 -9.24
N ALA A 4 17.15 -14.03 -10.28
CA ALA A 4 17.83 -12.99 -11.04
C ALA A 4 16.85 -12.09 -11.81
N CYS A 5 15.85 -12.68 -12.47
CA CYS A 5 14.80 -11.92 -13.14
C CYS A 5 13.94 -11.11 -12.18
N TYR A 6 13.66 -11.66 -11.01
CA TYR A 6 13.01 -10.92 -9.94
C TYR A 6 13.84 -9.70 -9.60
N THR A 7 15.13 -9.85 -9.31
CA THR A 7 16.05 -8.73 -8.99
C THR A 7 16.10 -7.67 -10.09
N HIS A 8 16.13 -8.06 -11.36
CA HIS A 8 16.08 -7.09 -12.47
C HIS A 8 14.72 -6.39 -12.57
N MET A 9 13.62 -7.12 -12.36
CA MET A 9 12.28 -6.57 -12.37
C MET A 9 12.06 -5.59 -11.22
N VAL A 10 12.52 -5.94 -10.01
CA VAL A 10 12.60 -5.08 -8.82
C VAL A 10 13.25 -3.75 -9.19
N ASN A 11 14.47 -3.82 -9.74
CA ASN A 11 15.25 -2.64 -10.10
C ASN A 11 14.53 -1.81 -11.17
N ARG A 12 13.96 -2.47 -12.19
CA ARG A 12 13.18 -1.80 -13.25
C ARG A 12 11.99 -1.04 -12.67
N VAL A 13 11.19 -1.65 -11.80
CA VAL A 13 10.01 -1.02 -11.20
C VAL A 13 10.39 0.22 -10.38
N GLN A 14 11.50 0.18 -9.65
CA GLN A 14 11.97 1.33 -8.86
C GLN A 14 12.37 2.51 -9.75
N HIS A 15 13.07 2.24 -10.86
CA HIS A 15 13.64 3.28 -11.72
C HIS A 15 12.64 3.79 -12.77
N ARG A 16 11.73 2.94 -13.25
CA ARG A 16 10.74 3.25 -14.31
C ARG A 16 9.32 3.35 -13.77
N ARG A 17 9.16 3.83 -12.53
CA ARG A 17 7.84 3.93 -11.88
C ARG A 17 6.85 4.76 -12.69
N THR A 18 7.29 5.87 -13.28
CA THR A 18 6.45 6.73 -14.13
C THR A 18 5.97 6.01 -15.39
N GLU A 19 6.87 5.30 -16.08
CA GLU A 19 6.51 4.51 -17.27
C GLU A 19 5.54 3.37 -16.93
N LEU A 20 5.75 2.71 -15.78
CA LEU A 20 4.83 1.69 -15.28
C LEU A 20 3.44 2.28 -15.03
N GLN A 21 3.34 3.43 -14.37
CA GLN A 21 2.07 4.10 -14.12
C GLN A 21 1.34 4.46 -15.42
N GLN A 22 2.07 5.02 -16.39
CA GLN A 22 1.50 5.32 -17.72
C GLN A 22 0.99 4.06 -18.43
N THR A 23 1.75 2.97 -18.36
CA THR A 23 1.35 1.67 -18.94
C THR A 23 0.10 1.13 -18.25
N VAL A 24 0.01 1.25 -16.93
CA VAL A 24 -1.16 0.85 -16.15
C VAL A 24 -2.39 1.67 -16.53
N GLU A 25 -2.25 2.99 -16.63
CA GLU A 25 -3.33 3.89 -17.06
C GLU A 25 -3.82 3.53 -18.46
N GLN A 26 -2.91 3.25 -19.40
CA GLN A 26 -3.27 2.81 -20.74
C GLN A 26 -4.02 1.48 -20.70
N LEU A 27 -3.52 0.49 -19.95
CA LEU A 27 -4.16 -0.81 -19.78
C LEU A 27 -5.57 -0.68 -19.17
N MET A 28 -5.73 0.23 -18.21
CA MET A 28 -7.03 0.53 -17.60
C MET A 28 -7.96 1.26 -18.56
N LYS A 29 -7.47 2.11 -19.47
CA LYS A 29 -8.32 2.70 -20.51
C LYS A 29 -8.78 1.65 -21.52
N ASP A 30 -7.91 0.72 -21.88
CA ASP A 30 -8.20 -0.31 -22.89
C ASP A 30 -9.11 -1.44 -22.35
N HIS A 31 -9.16 -1.64 -21.03
CA HIS A 31 -9.92 -2.72 -20.38
C HIS A 31 -10.87 -2.29 -19.26
N GLY A 32 -10.99 -0.98 -19.02
CA GLY A 32 -11.69 -0.41 -17.87
C GLY A 32 -13.20 -0.61 -17.85
N ASP A 33 -13.80 -0.92 -18.99
CA ASP A 33 -15.24 -1.23 -19.09
C ASP A 33 -15.60 -2.56 -18.40
N LYS A 34 -14.60 -3.37 -18.02
CA LYS A 34 -14.81 -4.59 -17.24
C LYS A 34 -14.79 -4.23 -15.76
N GLU A 35 -15.93 -4.35 -15.08
CA GLU A 35 -16.12 -4.02 -13.65
C GLU A 35 -15.06 -4.65 -12.72
N ASP A 36 -14.46 -5.77 -13.12
CA ASP A 36 -13.46 -6.49 -12.32
C ASP A 36 -12.00 -6.06 -12.57
N PHE A 37 -11.71 -5.11 -13.46
CA PHE A 37 -10.34 -4.75 -13.83
C PHE A 37 -9.79 -3.60 -12.97
N THR A 38 -9.16 -3.97 -11.84
CA THR A 38 -8.55 -2.99 -10.91
C THR A 38 -7.13 -2.62 -11.30
N GLN A 39 -6.66 -1.47 -10.79
CA GLN A 39 -5.28 -1.01 -10.95
C GLN A 39 -4.26 -2.06 -10.47
N ASP A 40 -4.55 -2.73 -9.36
CA ASP A 40 -3.70 -3.81 -8.84
C ASP A 40 -3.60 -4.99 -9.80
N LYS A 41 -4.71 -5.38 -10.44
CA LYS A 41 -4.70 -6.43 -11.48
C LYS A 41 -3.86 -6.02 -12.70
N ALA A 42 -3.94 -4.76 -13.10
CA ALA A 42 -3.13 -4.23 -14.21
C ALA A 42 -1.63 -4.23 -13.89
N ILE A 43 -1.24 -3.73 -12.71
CA ILE A 43 0.16 -3.74 -12.25
C ILE A 43 0.68 -5.18 -12.20
N ASN A 44 -0.08 -6.07 -11.58
CA ASN A 44 0.25 -7.48 -11.49
C ASN A 44 0.46 -8.07 -12.90
N SER A 45 -0.48 -7.86 -13.82
CA SER A 45 -0.38 -8.36 -15.20
C SER A 45 0.89 -7.89 -15.91
N ILE A 46 1.29 -6.62 -15.74
CA ILE A 46 2.51 -6.06 -16.34
C ILE A 46 3.76 -6.71 -15.73
N VAL A 47 3.83 -6.77 -14.40
CA VAL A 47 4.96 -7.39 -13.68
C VAL A 47 5.11 -8.86 -14.06
N PHE A 48 4.00 -9.57 -14.22
CA PHE A 48 3.98 -10.96 -14.68
C PHE A 48 4.53 -11.11 -16.09
N SER A 49 4.07 -10.26 -17.02
CA SER A 49 4.57 -10.23 -18.39
C SER A 49 6.09 -9.98 -18.42
N TRP A 50 6.57 -8.99 -17.68
CA TRP A 50 7.99 -8.67 -17.58
C TRP A 50 8.82 -9.81 -16.97
N MET A 51 8.33 -10.44 -15.92
CA MET A 51 9.00 -11.58 -15.29
C MET A 51 9.18 -12.73 -16.28
N MET A 52 8.12 -13.03 -17.04
CA MET A 52 8.14 -14.13 -18.00
C MET A 52 9.05 -13.83 -19.19
N SER A 53 8.99 -12.61 -19.72
CA SER A 53 9.92 -12.14 -20.77
C SER A 53 11.37 -12.25 -20.30
N CYS A 54 11.68 -11.76 -19.10
CA CYS A 54 13.02 -11.90 -18.54
C CYS A 54 13.42 -13.36 -18.42
N TYR A 55 12.56 -14.23 -17.90
CA TYR A 55 12.89 -15.64 -17.72
C TYR A 55 13.26 -16.33 -19.06
N MET A 56 12.60 -15.95 -20.14
CA MET A 56 12.84 -16.48 -21.48
C MET A 56 14.06 -15.86 -22.18
N ASN A 57 14.45 -14.65 -21.76
CA ASN A 57 15.51 -13.87 -22.40
C ASN A 57 16.83 -13.84 -21.62
N ILE A 58 16.82 -14.13 -20.31
CA ILE A 58 18.01 -14.02 -19.45
C ILE A 58 19.06 -15.07 -19.79
N ASP A 59 20.29 -14.59 -20.03
CA ASP A 59 21.47 -15.40 -20.30
C ASP A 59 22.36 -15.53 -19.05
N ALA A 60 23.52 -16.16 -19.20
CA ALA A 60 24.47 -16.32 -18.09
C ALA A 60 25.04 -14.98 -17.61
N THR A 61 25.18 -14.00 -18.50
CA THR A 61 25.71 -12.66 -18.20
C THR A 61 24.72 -11.88 -17.36
N GLY A 62 23.45 -11.79 -17.79
CA GLY A 62 22.38 -11.12 -17.07
C GLY A 62 22.12 -11.74 -15.68
N MET A 63 22.34 -13.05 -15.51
CA MET A 63 22.29 -13.69 -14.19
C MET A 63 23.40 -13.22 -13.25
N LYS A 64 24.64 -13.05 -13.74
CA LYS A 64 25.76 -12.57 -12.91
C LYS A 64 25.54 -11.12 -12.50
N GLU A 65 25.03 -10.29 -13.39
CA GLU A 65 24.73 -8.89 -13.08
C GLU A 65 23.66 -8.75 -12.01
N ALA A 66 22.61 -9.60 -12.05
CA ALA A 66 21.57 -9.59 -11.02
C ALA A 66 22.13 -9.80 -9.60
N ILE A 67 23.16 -10.64 -9.44
CA ILE A 67 23.81 -10.92 -8.15
C ILE A 67 24.49 -9.66 -7.60
N THR A 68 25.01 -8.80 -8.47
CA THR A 68 25.66 -7.55 -8.06
C THR A 68 24.68 -6.52 -7.52
N GLY A 69 23.38 -6.70 -7.76
CA GLY A 69 22.35 -5.73 -7.41
C GLY A 69 22.42 -4.41 -8.18
N LYS A 70 23.36 -4.28 -9.12
CA LYS A 70 23.48 -3.08 -9.97
C LYS A 70 22.33 -3.01 -10.96
N MET A 71 21.98 -1.78 -11.34
CA MET A 71 21.01 -1.55 -12.40
C MET A 71 21.55 -2.12 -13.72
N PRO A 72 20.76 -2.94 -14.44
CA PRO A 72 21.16 -3.42 -15.76
C PRO A 72 21.31 -2.24 -16.73
N SER A 73 22.18 -2.37 -17.72
CA SER A 73 22.25 -1.39 -18.81
C SER A 73 20.91 -1.31 -19.54
N GLN A 74 20.61 -0.16 -20.15
CA GLN A 74 19.36 0.02 -20.91
C GLN A 74 19.23 -0.98 -22.06
N GLU A 75 20.36 -1.39 -22.65
CA GLU A 75 20.44 -2.42 -23.69
C GLU A 75 20.04 -3.79 -23.13
N LEU A 76 20.67 -4.22 -22.03
CA LEU A 76 20.34 -5.49 -21.38
C LEU A 76 18.88 -5.49 -20.91
N GLU A 77 18.40 -4.37 -20.37
CA GLU A 77 17.02 -4.21 -19.97
C GLU A 77 16.06 -4.39 -21.16
N GLY A 78 16.37 -3.78 -22.30
CA GLY A 78 15.61 -3.96 -23.54
C GLY A 78 15.61 -5.42 -23.98
N GLU A 79 16.76 -6.10 -23.93
CA GLU A 79 16.85 -7.51 -24.31
C GLU A 79 16.09 -8.45 -23.36
N LEU A 80 16.08 -8.14 -22.06
CA LEU A 80 15.41 -8.95 -21.04
C LEU A 80 13.88 -8.80 -21.12
N PHE A 81 13.37 -7.58 -21.21
CA PHE A 81 11.95 -7.32 -21.03
C PHE A 81 11.16 -7.13 -22.33
N ASN A 82 11.81 -6.81 -23.45
CA ASN A 82 11.10 -6.68 -24.71
C ASN A 82 10.83 -8.06 -25.33
N PRO A 83 9.61 -8.31 -25.83
CA PRO A 83 9.33 -9.52 -26.58
C PRO A 83 10.16 -9.50 -27.87
N LYS A 84 11.02 -10.51 -28.05
CA LYS A 84 11.82 -10.65 -29.28
C LYS A 84 10.88 -11.00 -30.43
N THR A 85 10.85 -10.14 -31.44
CA THR A 85 10.11 -10.37 -32.70
C THR A 85 10.53 -11.71 -33.29
N GLY A 86 9.57 -12.60 -33.54
CA GLY A 86 9.82 -13.95 -34.07
C GLY A 86 9.85 -15.07 -33.02
N ARG A 87 9.81 -14.76 -31.71
CA ARG A 87 9.48 -15.77 -30.70
C ARG A 87 7.97 -15.78 -30.48
N GLN A 88 7.38 -16.98 -30.49
CA GLN A 88 5.98 -17.20 -30.22
C GLN A 88 5.64 -16.51 -28.88
N GLN A 89 4.79 -15.47 -28.93
CA GLN A 89 4.31 -14.82 -27.71
C GLN A 89 3.68 -15.93 -26.87
N VAL A 90 4.19 -16.11 -25.65
CA VAL A 90 3.80 -17.25 -24.80
C VAL A 90 2.28 -17.18 -24.64
N PRO A 91 1.50 -18.09 -25.26
CA PRO A 91 0.06 -18.10 -25.05
C PRO A 91 -0.11 -18.44 -23.57
N GLN A 92 -0.64 -17.50 -22.80
CA GLN A 92 -0.90 -17.55 -21.35
C GLN A 92 -0.15 -18.63 -20.57
N ALA A 93 0.81 -18.20 -19.73
CA ALA A 93 1.56 -19.10 -18.85
C ALA A 93 0.65 -20.15 -18.19
N SER A 94 1.05 -21.43 -18.26
CA SER A 94 0.26 -22.53 -17.70
C SER A 94 0.04 -22.34 -16.20
N GLN A 95 -1.05 -22.88 -15.67
CA GLN A 95 -1.41 -22.74 -14.25
C GLN A 95 -0.29 -23.22 -13.28
N ARG A 96 0.55 -24.16 -13.73
CA ARG A 96 1.72 -24.63 -12.97
C ARG A 96 2.86 -23.60 -12.91
N GLN A 97 3.09 -22.85 -14.00
CA GLN A 97 4.05 -21.73 -14.02
C GLN A 97 3.58 -20.60 -13.11
N TRP A 98 2.26 -20.38 -13.03
CA TRP A 98 1.65 -19.47 -12.07
C TRP A 98 1.94 -19.84 -10.62
N GLN A 99 1.75 -21.11 -10.25
CA GLN A 99 2.04 -21.57 -8.89
C GLN A 99 3.51 -21.40 -8.51
N MET A 100 4.44 -21.72 -9.42
CA MET A 100 5.87 -21.56 -9.16
C MET A 100 6.24 -20.09 -8.93
N LEU A 101 5.69 -19.19 -9.74
CA LEU A 101 5.96 -17.77 -9.60
C LEU A 101 5.37 -17.20 -8.31
N GLN A 102 4.16 -17.64 -7.95
CA GLN A 102 3.53 -17.28 -6.68
C GLN A 102 4.39 -17.74 -5.49
N GLN A 103 4.93 -18.96 -5.53
CA GLN A 103 5.83 -19.48 -4.51
C GLN A 103 7.09 -18.62 -4.35
N VAL A 104 7.74 -18.24 -5.46
CA VAL A 104 8.93 -17.38 -5.43
C VAL A 104 8.62 -15.99 -4.87
N LEU A 105 7.46 -15.41 -5.23
CA LEU A 105 7.03 -14.12 -4.70
C LEU A 105 6.78 -14.19 -3.18
N THR A 106 6.12 -15.25 -2.71
CA THR A 106 5.88 -15.47 -1.28
C THR A 106 7.19 -15.65 -0.52
N GLU A 107 8.11 -16.48 -1.02
CA GLU A 107 9.42 -16.72 -0.39
C GLU A 107 10.27 -15.44 -0.32
N SER A 108 10.25 -14.62 -1.38
CA SER A 108 10.93 -13.33 -1.40
C SER A 108 10.34 -12.36 -0.36
N ALA A 109 9.01 -12.25 -0.30
CA ALA A 109 8.32 -11.40 0.67
C ALA A 109 8.61 -11.82 2.12
N GLU A 110 8.62 -13.12 2.40
CA GLU A 110 8.97 -13.66 3.72
C GLU A 110 10.43 -13.39 4.10
N SER A 111 11.35 -13.58 3.16
CA SER A 111 12.78 -13.34 3.38
C SER A 111 13.05 -11.88 3.74
N GLN A 112 12.34 -10.97 3.08
CA GLN A 112 12.43 -9.54 3.33
C GLN A 112 11.82 -9.13 4.67
N ALA A 113 10.66 -9.71 5.03
CA ALA A 113 10.06 -9.50 6.34
C ALA A 113 10.96 -10.02 7.47
N LYS A 114 11.65 -11.16 7.27
CA LYS A 114 12.63 -11.70 8.23
C LYS A 114 13.84 -10.77 8.41
N GLN A 115 14.39 -10.23 7.32
CA GLN A 115 15.49 -9.26 7.40
C GLN A 115 15.09 -7.99 8.17
N GLN A 116 13.86 -7.50 7.97
CA GLN A 116 13.36 -6.31 8.67
C GLN A 116 13.13 -6.55 10.18
N ARG A 117 12.76 -7.78 10.57
CA ARG A 117 12.64 -8.17 11.98
C ARG A 117 13.99 -8.32 12.67
N GLN A 118 15.02 -8.77 11.95
CA GLN A 118 16.36 -8.89 12.51
C GLN A 118 17.03 -7.53 12.72
N SER A 119 16.86 -6.57 11.80
CA SER A 119 17.43 -5.23 11.97
C SER A 119 16.77 -4.40 13.06
N SER A 120 15.49 -4.63 13.37
CA SER A 120 14.77 -3.92 14.44
C SER A 120 15.05 -4.46 15.85
N SER A 121 15.47 -5.72 15.99
CA SER A 121 15.75 -6.33 17.31
C SER A 121 17.16 -6.01 17.85
N SER A 122 18.08 -5.56 16.99
CA SER A 122 19.44 -5.15 17.39
C SER A 122 19.57 -3.70 17.88
N ALA A 123 18.56 -2.84 17.68
CA ALA A 123 18.63 -1.42 18.08
C ALA A 123 18.32 -1.15 19.57
N GLY A 124 17.94 -2.16 20.34
CA GLY A 124 17.39 -1.99 21.70
C GLY A 124 18.37 -2.14 22.87
N ARG A 125 19.69 -2.27 22.68
CA ARG A 125 20.57 -2.69 23.80
C ARG A 125 21.93 -1.99 23.95
N SER A 126 22.10 -0.78 23.41
CA SER A 126 23.36 -0.03 23.56
C SER A 126 23.13 1.35 24.19
N SER A 127 22.70 1.37 25.45
CA SER A 127 22.78 2.56 26.31
C SER A 127 23.82 2.35 27.41
N SER A 128 25.09 2.66 27.11
CA SER A 128 26.03 3.23 28.09
C SER A 128 27.35 3.65 27.40
N GLY A 129 27.51 4.97 27.21
CA GLY A 129 28.80 5.67 27.19
C GLY A 129 29.82 5.34 26.10
N SER A 130 29.84 6.09 25.01
CA SER A 130 31.09 6.75 24.56
C SER A 130 30.82 7.77 23.46
N THR A 131 31.40 8.95 23.65
CA THR A 131 31.29 10.15 22.82
C THR A 131 32.27 10.04 21.65
N THR A 132 31.87 9.41 20.54
CA THR A 132 32.65 9.53 19.29
C THR A 132 31.70 9.52 18.10
N PRO A 133 31.65 10.60 17.28
CA PRO A 133 30.79 10.64 16.10
C PRO A 133 31.35 9.71 15.02
N PRO A 134 30.61 8.68 14.55
CA PRO A 134 31.06 7.84 13.47
C PRO A 134 30.97 8.59 12.12
N PRO A 135 31.87 8.31 11.17
CA PRO A 135 31.84 8.88 9.84
C PRO A 135 30.55 8.45 9.11
N GLN A 136 29.86 9.41 8.53
CA GLN A 136 28.65 9.24 7.73
C GLN A 136 28.96 8.34 6.51
N GLN A 137 28.64 7.06 6.62
CA GLN A 137 28.47 6.22 5.44
C GLN A 137 27.02 6.34 4.96
N PRO A 138 26.77 6.52 3.65
CA PRO A 138 25.41 6.57 3.13
C PRO A 138 24.75 5.20 3.34
N SER A 139 23.80 5.14 4.29
CA SER A 139 22.92 3.98 4.45
C SER A 139 22.07 3.84 3.19
N TYR A 140 22.49 2.94 2.32
CA TYR A 140 21.65 2.44 1.24
C TYR A 140 20.56 1.57 1.86
N SER A 141 19.42 2.19 2.17
CA SER A 141 18.16 1.52 2.53
C SER A 141 17.59 0.83 1.28
N GLY A 142 18.32 -0.16 0.75
CA GLY A 142 17.89 -1.02 -0.34
C GLY A 142 17.31 -2.31 0.22
N GLY A 143 16.03 -2.56 -0.06
CA GLY A 143 15.45 -3.90 0.09
C GLY A 143 14.28 -4.00 1.07
N GLY A 144 13.25 -3.18 0.91
CA GLY A 144 11.87 -3.50 1.33
C GLY A 144 11.01 -3.93 0.13
N PRO A 145 9.85 -4.59 0.33
CA PRO A 145 9.06 -5.16 -0.75
C PRO A 145 8.62 -4.05 -1.68
N LEU A 146 8.89 -4.24 -2.96
CA LEU A 146 8.81 -3.20 -3.99
C LEU A 146 7.47 -2.49 -4.16
N LEU A 147 6.43 -2.99 -3.51
CA LEU A 147 5.10 -2.39 -3.56
C LEU A 147 4.65 -1.82 -2.21
N SER A 148 5.36 -2.10 -1.11
CA SER A 148 4.98 -1.61 0.23
C SER A 148 5.47 -0.19 0.54
N ASN A 149 6.49 0.31 -0.17
CA ASN A 149 7.01 1.67 0.06
C ASN A 149 6.29 2.78 -0.73
N LEU A 150 5.25 2.46 -1.51
CA LEU A 150 4.29 3.47 -1.97
C LEU A 150 3.15 3.71 -0.97
N SER A 151 2.94 2.82 0.00
CA SER A 151 1.75 2.84 0.84
C SER A 151 2.01 3.15 2.30
N GLY A 152 3.25 3.25 2.81
CA GLY A 152 3.44 3.55 4.24
C GLY A 152 2.72 4.82 4.71
N GLN A 153 2.79 5.89 3.93
CA GLN A 153 2.08 7.15 4.21
C GLN A 153 0.62 7.11 3.73
N SER A 154 0.35 6.54 2.56
CA SER A 154 -0.97 6.47 1.92
C SER A 154 -1.93 5.53 2.67
N GLN A 155 -1.42 4.43 3.19
CA GLN A 155 -2.14 3.43 3.98
C GLN A 155 -2.36 3.94 5.40
N ALA A 156 -1.41 4.66 5.98
CA ALA A 156 -1.65 5.37 7.24
C ALA A 156 -2.74 6.44 7.08
N ILE A 157 -2.71 7.22 5.99
CA ILE A 157 -3.77 8.19 5.67
C ILE A 157 -5.11 7.49 5.43
N TYR A 158 -5.14 6.37 4.72
CA TYR A 158 -6.36 5.61 4.47
C TYR A 158 -6.95 5.04 5.77
N VAL A 159 -6.12 4.43 6.62
CA VAL A 159 -6.53 3.94 7.94
C VAL A 159 -7.02 5.10 8.81
N LEU A 160 -6.30 6.22 8.86
CA LEU A 160 -6.74 7.42 9.60
C LEU A 160 -8.05 7.99 9.04
N ALA A 161 -8.29 7.95 7.73
CA ALA A 161 -9.52 8.41 7.12
C ALA A 161 -10.72 7.52 7.46
N VAL A 162 -10.55 6.19 7.42
CA VAL A 162 -11.60 5.22 7.80
C VAL A 162 -11.90 5.30 9.30
N PHE A 163 -10.87 5.34 10.15
CA PHE A 163 -11.08 5.54 11.58
C PHE A 163 -11.71 6.92 11.86
N GLY A 164 -11.25 7.98 11.21
CA GLY A 164 -11.81 9.32 11.35
C GLY A 164 -13.29 9.40 10.98
N THR A 165 -13.72 8.68 9.93
CA THR A 165 -15.15 8.64 9.54
C THR A 165 -16.00 7.88 10.55
N ILE A 166 -15.55 6.71 11.02
CA ILE A 166 -16.28 5.92 12.03
C ILE A 166 -16.42 6.71 13.34
N PHE A 167 -15.32 7.26 13.86
CA PHE A 167 -15.32 8.03 15.10
C PHE A 167 -16.05 9.37 14.93
N GLY A 168 -15.99 10.01 13.76
CA GLY A 168 -16.71 11.24 13.46
C GLY A 168 -18.23 11.07 13.49
N ILE A 169 -18.75 9.98 12.90
CA ILE A 169 -20.19 9.67 12.93
C ILE A 169 -20.64 9.35 14.36
N ALA A 170 -19.85 8.58 15.12
CA ALA A 170 -20.15 8.29 16.52
C ALA A 170 -20.19 9.57 17.38
N ALA A 171 -19.21 10.46 17.23
CA ALA A 171 -19.15 11.73 17.96
C ALA A 171 -20.35 12.64 17.63
N LEU A 172 -20.75 12.72 16.35
CA LEU A 172 -21.95 13.45 15.94
C LEU A 172 -23.23 12.87 16.56
N GLY A 173 -23.33 11.55 16.67
CA GLY A 173 -24.43 10.86 17.34
C GLY A 173 -24.53 11.25 18.83
N VAL A 174 -23.41 11.22 19.55
CA VAL A 174 -23.35 11.60 20.97
C VAL A 174 -23.67 13.09 21.16
N MET A 175 -23.12 13.99 20.34
CA MET A 175 -23.43 15.42 20.40
C MET A 175 -24.92 15.70 20.16
N ARG A 176 -25.54 15.00 19.21
CA ARG A 176 -26.99 15.13 18.95
C ARG A 176 -27.82 14.64 20.13
N LEU A 177 -27.40 13.54 20.78
CA LEU A 177 -28.06 13.01 21.96
C LEU A 177 -27.99 13.98 23.14
N MET A 178 -26.79 14.50 23.45
CA MET A 178 -26.61 15.48 24.53
C MET A 178 -27.45 16.75 24.33
N ARG A 179 -27.53 17.24 23.08
CA ARG A 179 -28.33 18.42 22.74
C ARG A 179 -29.84 18.17 22.93
N SER A 180 -30.31 16.96 22.62
CA SER A 180 -31.72 16.58 22.84
C SER A 180 -32.09 16.49 24.32
N GLU A 181 -31.17 16.04 25.19
CA GLU A 181 -31.40 16.02 26.64
C GLU A 181 -31.46 17.43 27.24
N GLN A 182 -30.64 18.35 26.72
CA GLN A 182 -30.58 19.72 27.20
C GLN A 182 -31.86 20.51 26.83
N GLU A 183 -32.36 20.36 25.60
CA GLU A 183 -33.62 20.96 25.17
C GLU A 183 -34.84 20.39 25.92
N GLY A 184 -34.79 19.11 26.31
CA GLY A 184 -35.81 18.47 27.16
C GLY A 184 -35.86 19.06 28.58
N ARG A 185 -34.69 19.36 29.17
CA ARG A 185 -34.61 19.98 30.50
C ARG A 185 -35.09 21.45 30.52
N GLU A 186 -34.78 22.24 29.49
CA GLU A 186 -35.22 23.65 29.45
C GLU A 186 -36.74 23.81 29.24
N LYS A 187 -37.36 22.94 28.43
CA LYS A 187 -38.83 22.97 28.25
C LYS A 187 -39.60 22.55 29.51
N SER A 188 -39.05 21.64 30.32
CA SER A 188 -39.65 21.22 31.59
C SER A 188 -39.60 22.33 32.67
N ALA A 189 -38.54 23.15 32.69
CA ALA A 189 -38.42 24.26 33.64
C ALA A 189 -39.38 25.43 33.34
N LYS A 190 -39.74 25.68 32.07
CA LYS A 190 -40.69 26.74 31.68
C LYS A 190 -42.16 26.35 31.95
N ASN A 191 -42.57 25.10 31.71
CA ASN A 191 -43.95 24.68 31.99
C ASN A 191 -44.30 24.68 33.49
N LYS A 192 -43.33 24.42 34.37
CA LYS A 192 -43.56 24.47 35.84
C LYS A 192 -43.83 25.89 36.37
N LYS A 193 -43.45 26.95 35.64
CA LYS A 193 -43.76 28.35 36.00
C LYS A 193 -45.10 28.82 35.43
N ALA A 194 -45.50 28.34 34.25
CA ALA A 194 -46.81 28.66 33.66
C ALA A 194 -47.97 28.06 34.48
N ASP A 195 -47.85 26.80 34.91
CA ASP A 195 -48.88 26.11 35.70
C ASP A 195 -49.07 26.71 37.12
N LYS A 196 -48.02 27.33 37.68
CA LYS A 196 -48.11 28.08 38.95
C LYS A 196 -48.79 29.45 38.82
N ALA A 197 -48.84 30.05 37.63
CA ALA A 197 -49.54 31.30 37.40
C ALA A 197 -51.05 31.06 37.24
N GLU A 198 -51.44 29.98 36.58
CA GLU A 198 -52.85 29.64 36.34
C GLU A 198 -53.59 29.25 37.63
N LYS A 199 -52.93 28.50 38.53
CA LYS A 199 -53.49 28.17 39.86
C LYS A 199 -53.70 29.38 40.78
N LYS A 200 -53.07 30.53 40.52
CA LYS A 200 -53.30 31.76 41.29
C LYS A 200 -54.44 32.62 40.73
N ALA A 201 -54.75 32.49 39.45
CA ALA A 201 -55.88 33.19 38.84
C ALA A 201 -57.23 32.56 39.24
N SER A 202 -57.31 31.24 39.32
CA SER A 202 -58.55 30.53 39.68
C SER A 202 -58.93 30.62 41.16
N ARG A 203 -58.01 30.97 42.06
CA ARG A 203 -58.30 31.18 43.50
C ARG A 203 -58.86 32.56 43.84
N LYS A 204 -58.89 33.52 42.91
CA LYS A 204 -59.49 34.85 43.12
C LYS A 204 -60.92 34.99 42.58
N SER A 205 -61.46 33.94 41.94
CA SER A 205 -62.82 33.92 41.37
C SER A 205 -63.83 33.17 42.24
N LYS A 206 -63.52 32.96 43.51
CA LYS A 206 -64.42 32.38 44.52
C LYS A 206 -64.41 33.31 45.73
#